data_AF-A0A922ZL11-F1
#
_entry.id   AF-A0A922ZL11-F1
#
_cell.length_a   1.000
_cell.length_b   1.000
_cell.length_c   1.000
_cell.angle_alpha   90.00
_cell.angle_beta   90.00
_cell.angle_gamma   90.00
#
_symmetry.space_group_name_H-M   'P 1'
#
loop_
_entity.id
_entity.type
_entity.pdbx_description
1 polymer ?
#
loop_
_entity_poly.entity_id
_entity_poly.type
_entity_poly.pdbx_seq_one_letter_code
_entity_poly.pdbx_strand_id
1 'polypeptide(L)' 'MSVKVRKNDKESVDRVISRFNKKVQASRVLLAKRKSRYFAKPLTRRLQRKKAVKREEYRALREKNKFT' A
#
# COMPACT_ATOMS: atom_id res chain seq x y z
N MET A 1 -12.75 5.67 3.44
CA MET A 1 -12.09 5.27 4.69
C MET A 1 -11.35 6.46 5.28
N SER A 2 -11.64 6.82 6.53
CA SER A 2 -10.86 7.80 7.29
C SER A 2 -9.87 7.07 8.19
N VAL A 3 -8.58 7.37 8.08
CA VAL A 3 -7.56 6.87 9.02
C VAL A 3 -7.58 7.76 10.26
N LYS A 4 -7.80 7.18 11.44
CA LYS A 4 -7.81 7.89 12.72
C LYS A 4 -6.80 7.27 13.70
N VAL A 5 -6.05 8.12 14.39
CA VAL A 5 -5.16 7.76 15.50
C VAL A 5 -5.46 8.72 16.64
N ARG A 6 -5.72 8.17 17.83
CA ARG A 6 -5.83 8.94 19.08
C ARG A 6 -4.49 8.84 19.81
N LYS A 7 -3.99 9.97 20.32
CA LYS A 7 -2.80 10.04 21.16
C LYS A 7 -3.11 9.39 22.52
N ASN A 8 -2.17 8.61 23.04
CA ASN A 8 -2.25 8.08 24.39
C ASN A 8 -1.49 9.00 25.36
N ASP A 9 -1.86 9.00 26.64
CA ASP A 9 -1.32 9.95 27.64
C ASP A 9 0.21 9.86 27.83
N LYS A 10 0.79 8.66 27.72
CA LYS A 10 2.24 8.41 27.85
C LYS A 10 2.99 8.32 26.53
N GLU A 11 2.37 8.75 25.42
CA GLU A 11 2.97 8.65 24.09
C GLU A 11 3.61 9.98 23.65
N SER A 12 4.85 9.90 23.15
CA SER A 12 5.50 11.04 22.49
C SER A 12 4.85 11.34 21.14
N VAL A 13 4.94 12.60 20.70
CA VAL A 13 4.34 13.05 19.43
C VAL A 13 4.87 12.25 18.24
N ASP A 14 6.17 11.96 18.21
CA ASP A 14 6.80 11.19 17.11
C ASP A 14 6.25 9.77 16.98
N ARG A 15 5.94 9.13 18.11
CA ARG A 15 5.33 7.79 18.11
C ARG A 15 3.91 7.85 17.53
N VAL A 16 3.13 8.88 17.87
CA VAL A 16 1.79 9.10 17.29
C VAL A 16 1.88 9.26 15.78
N ILE A 17 2.81 10.08 15.30
CA ILE A 17 3.04 10.32 13.86
C ILE A 17 3.45 9.02 13.16
N SER A 18 4.37 8.25 13.75
CA SER A 18 4.79 6.95 13.20
C SER A 18 3.62 5.96 13.08
N ARG A 19 2.76 5.86 14.10
CA ARG A 19 1.55 5.03 14.05
C ARG A 19 0.58 5.50 12.99
N PHE A 20 0.38 6.81 12.86
CA PHE A 20 -0.47 7.39 11.82
C PHE A 20 0.05 7.02 10.43
N ASN A 21 1.34 7.21 10.18
CA ASN A 21 1.98 6.86 8.91
C ASN A 21 1.81 5.37 8.58
N LYS A 22 2.04 4.48 9.56
CA LYS A 22 1.80 3.03 9.39
C LYS A 22 0.34 2.73 9.03
N LYS A 23 -0.64 3.34 9.71
CA LYS A 23 -2.07 3.15 9.39
C LYS A 23 -2.43 3.70 8.01
N VAL A 24 -1.88 4.85 7.60
CA VAL A 24 -2.09 5.42 6.26
C VAL A 24 -1.56 4.48 5.19
N GLN A 25 -0.35 3.95 5.37
CA GLN A 25 0.24 2.97 4.46
C GLN A 25 -0.59 1.68 4.39
N ALA A 26 -1.01 1.14 5.54
CA ALA A 26 -1.84 -0.06 5.62
C ALA A 26 -3.21 0.13 4.92
N SER A 27 -3.82 1.31 5.07
CA SER A 27 -5.10 1.64 4.44
C SER A 27 -5.03 1.72 2.91
N ARG A 28 -3.83 1.87 2.33
CA ARG A 28 -3.59 2.07 0.90
C ARG A 28 -4.39 3.23 0.27
N VAL A 29 -4.90 4.17 1.07
CA VAL A 29 -5.76 5.27 0.61
C VAL A 29 -5.08 6.12 -0.45
N LEU A 30 -3.78 6.40 -0.28
CA LEU A 30 -2.99 7.17 -1.24
C LEU A 30 -2.87 6.47 -2.60
N LEU A 31 -2.63 5.15 -2.60
CA LEU A 31 -2.54 4.35 -3.82
C LEU A 31 -3.88 4.28 -4.55
N ALA A 32 -4.97 4.09 -3.79
CA ALA A 32 -6.32 4.05 -4.35
C ALA A 32 -6.67 5.38 -5.02
N LYS A 33 -6.44 6.50 -4.34
CA LYS A 33 -6.72 7.84 -4.85
C LYS A 33 -5.84 8.23 -6.04
N ARG A 34 -4.56 7.85 -6.04
CA ARG A 34 -3.67 8.04 -7.21
C ARG A 34 -4.16 7.24 -8.41
N LYS A 35 -4.60 5.99 -8.20
CA LYS A 35 -5.14 5.13 -9.28
C LYS A 35 -6.44 5.67 -9.85
N SER A 36 -7.30 6.26 -9.01
CA SER A 36 -8.58 6.83 -9.42
C SER A 36 -8.50 8.30 -9.84
N ARG A 37 -7.31 8.90 -9.90
CA ARG A 37 -7.14 10.32 -10.23
C ARG A 37 -7.63 10.63 -11.66
N TYR A 38 -7.42 9.69 -12.57
CA TYR A 38 -7.84 9.80 -13.97
C TYR A 38 -8.69 8.60 -14.37
N PHE A 39 -9.53 8.79 -15.39
CA PHE A 39 -10.25 7.68 -16.00
C PHE A 39 -9.28 6.69 -16.64
N ALA A 40 -9.52 5.40 -16.41
CA ALA A 40 -8.79 4.32 -17.05
C ALA A 40 -9.78 3.26 -17.53
N LYS A 41 -9.62 2.82 -18.78
CA LYS A 41 -10.41 1.71 -19.33
C LYS A 41 -10.21 0.43 -18.48
N PRO A 42 -11.25 -0.39 -18.30
CA PRO A 42 -11.13 -1.65 -17.58
C PRO A 42 -10.09 -2.55 -18.28
N LEU A 43 -9.30 -3.28 -17.47
CA LEU A 43 -8.27 -4.16 -18.00
C LEU A 43 -8.91 -5.37 -18.68
N THR A 44 -8.46 -5.69 -19.88
CA THR A 44 -8.81 -6.95 -20.56
C THR A 44 -8.26 -8.16 -19.82
N ARG A 45 -8.87 -9.35 -19.99
CA ARG A 45 -8.41 -10.60 -19.34
C ARG A 45 -6.92 -10.87 -19.55
N ARG A 46 -6.41 -10.62 -20.77
CA ARG A 46 -4.98 -10.76 -21.10
C ARG A 46 -4.09 -9.85 -20.26
N LEU A 47 -4.47 -8.57 -20.10
CA LEU A 47 -3.72 -7.62 -19.29
C LEU A 47 -3.80 -7.94 -17.79
N GLN A 48 -4.94 -8.43 -17.32
CA GLN A 48 -5.10 -8.90 -15.94
C GLN A 48 -4.16 -10.08 -15.64
N ARG A 49 -4.09 -11.07 -16.55
CA ARG A 49 -3.17 -12.22 -16.44
C ARG A 49 -1.70 -11.77 -16.41
N LYS A 50 -1.29 -10.90 -17.34
CA LYS A 50 0.07 -10.33 -17.36
C LYS A 50 0.42 -9.63 -16.05
N LYS A 51 -0.51 -8.82 -15.50
CA LYS A 51 -0.32 -8.18 -14.19
C LYS A 51 -0.20 -9.18 -13.05
N ALA A 52 -0.97 -10.26 -13.07
CA ALA A 52 -0.90 -11.30 -12.04
C ALA A 52 0.47 -12.00 -12.06
N VAL A 53 0.94 -12.42 -13.23
CA VAL A 53 2.26 -13.05 -13.41
C VAL A 53 3.38 -12.13 -12.91
N LYS A 54 3.37 -10.85 -13.33
CA LYS A 54 4.36 -9.87 -12.84
C LYS A 54 4.33 -9.68 -11.33
N ARG A 55 3.16 -9.75 -10.68
CA ARG A 55 3.08 -9.67 -9.22
C ARG A 55 3.74 -10.86 -8.54
N GLU A 56 3.62 -12.07 -9.08
CA GLU A 56 4.32 -13.24 -8.54
C GLU A 56 5.83 -13.14 -8.76
N GLU A 57 6.28 -12.70 -9.94
CA GLU A 57 7.71 -12.45 -10.20
C GLU A 57 8.30 -11.46 -9.17
N TYR A 58 7.60 -10.35 -8.88
CA TYR A 58 8.04 -9.39 -7.86
C TYR A 58 7.95 -9.91 -6.42
N ARG A 59 7.11 -10.91 -6.14
CA ARG A 59 7.11 -11.57 -4.81
C ARG A 59 8.32 -12.49 -4.68
N ALA A 60 8.57 -13.32 -5.69
CA ALA A 60 9.72 -14.20 -5.72
C ALA A 60 11.05 -13.43 -5.61
N LEU A 61 11.19 -12.32 -6.37
CA LEU A 61 12.37 -11.47 -6.29
C LEU A 61 12.57 -10.86 -4.90
N ARG A 62 11.48 -10.43 -4.23
CA ARG A 62 11.56 -9.88 -2.87
C ARG A 62 11.97 -10.92 -1.84
N GLU A 63 11.47 -12.15 -1.94
CA GLU A 63 11.90 -13.22 -1.03
C GLU A 63 13.37 -13.60 -1.26
N LYS A 64 13.83 -13.63 -2.53
CA LYS A 64 15.25 -13.85 -2.84
C LYS A 64 16.15 -12.77 -2.23
N ASN A 65 15.75 -11.50 -2.35
CA ASN A 65 16.51 -10.36 -1.85
C ASN A 65 16.38 -10.14 -0.33
N LYS A 66 15.63 -11.00 0.39
CA LYS A 66 15.38 -10.83 1.82
C LYS A 66 16.58 -11.23 2.68
N PHE A 67 17.46 -12.06 2.13
CA PHE A 67 18.61 -12.66 2.83
C PHE A 67 19.97 -12.26 2.24
N THR A 68 19.96 -11.37 1.25
CA THR A 68 21.15 -10.72 0.66
C THR A 68 21.20 -9.27 1.12
#